data_AF-A0A8S9R3C4-F1
#
_entry.id   AF-A0A8S9R3C4-F1
#
_cell.length_a   1.000
_cell.length_b   1.000
_cell.length_c   1.000
_cell.angle_alpha   90.00
_cell.angle_beta   90.00
_cell.angle_gamma   90.00
#
_symmetry.space_group_name_H-M   'P 1'
#
loop_
_entity.id
_entity.type
_entity.pdbx_description
1 polymer ?
#
loop_
_entity_poly.entity_id
_entity_poly.type
_entity_poly.pdbx_seq_one_letter_code
_entity_poly.pdbx_strand_id
1 'polypeptide(L)'
;MKFEAARGGGGGVAWRLHQQRELESLHRLGIEFATGHHVDLCLLRERYRFLRSIYKHHCNADDECFEDMKCIAAYVYYEEKLLSVLLNSATEIDESHRRKLSSSTGALKTSVSQHLAKEQKQVFPLLIEKFKHKEQAYIVWRFLCSIPVNMLAVFLPWLASSISIDESKELQKCLSKIVPGEKLLQQVIFTWL
;
A
#
# COMPACT_ATOMS: atom_id res chain seq x y z
N MET A 1 1.33 3.65 7.51
CA MET A 1 2.45 4.49 7.06
C MET A 1 2.42 5.91 7.61
N LYS A 2 1.73 6.91 7.02
CA LYS A 2 1.68 8.28 7.59
C LYS A 2 0.86 8.37 8.90
N PHE A 3 -0.13 7.49 9.07
CA PHE A 3 -0.96 7.38 10.29
C PHE A 3 -0.19 6.94 11.54
N GLU A 4 1.00 6.36 11.38
CA GLU A 4 1.83 5.85 12.48
C GLU A 4 2.46 7.01 13.26
N ALA A 5 2.90 8.07 12.56
CA ALA A 5 3.41 9.29 13.18
C ALA A 5 2.34 9.99 14.01
N ALA A 6 1.10 10.05 13.50
CA ALA A 6 -0.02 10.73 14.16
C ALA A 6 -0.56 10.04 15.44
N ARG A 7 -0.13 8.81 15.76
CA ARG A 7 -0.72 7.99 16.84
C ARG A 7 0.00 8.06 18.19
N GLY A 8 1.21 8.60 18.30
CA GLY A 8 1.88 8.84 19.60
C GLY A 8 2.12 7.60 20.50
N GLY A 9 2.02 6.36 19.99
CA GLY A 9 2.36 5.15 20.75
C GLY A 9 1.93 3.82 20.11
N GLY A 10 2.85 2.83 20.14
CA GLY A 10 2.67 1.37 20.10
C GLY A 10 1.98 0.69 18.90
N GLY A 11 0.90 1.24 18.35
CA GLY A 11 0.03 0.58 17.37
C GLY A 11 0.47 0.66 15.90
N GLY A 12 1.68 1.15 15.61
CA GLY A 12 2.17 1.33 14.24
C GLY A 12 2.55 0.03 13.50
N VAL A 13 2.50 -1.10 14.19
CA VAL A 13 3.01 -2.39 13.68
C VAL A 13 2.01 -3.08 12.74
N ALA A 14 0.71 -2.89 12.93
CA ALA A 14 -0.35 -3.65 12.25
C ALA A 14 -0.42 -3.46 10.72
N TRP A 15 -0.12 -2.25 10.26
CA TRP A 15 -0.42 -1.76 8.92
C TRP A 15 0.63 -2.22 7.90
N ARG A 16 1.90 -2.07 8.30
CA ARG A 16 3.05 -2.64 7.59
C ARG A 16 2.96 -4.15 7.49
N LEU A 17 2.61 -4.81 8.60
CA LEU A 17 2.45 -6.26 8.62
C LEU A 17 1.43 -6.71 7.58
N HIS A 18 0.36 -5.94 7.35
CA HIS A 18 -0.61 -6.32 6.33
C HIS A 18 -0.21 -6.01 4.89
N GLN A 19 0.43 -4.87 4.60
CA GLN A 19 1.01 -4.64 3.27
C GLN A 19 2.03 -5.73 2.91
N GLN A 20 2.85 -6.14 3.89
CA GLN A 20 3.75 -7.28 3.75
C GLN A 20 2.99 -8.58 3.53
N ARG A 21 1.91 -8.85 4.28
CA ARG A 21 1.05 -10.03 4.07
C ARG A 21 0.42 -10.07 2.68
N GLU A 22 -0.02 -8.93 2.13
CA GLU A 22 -0.56 -8.89 0.77
C GLU A 22 0.52 -9.15 -0.28
N LEU A 23 1.71 -8.55 -0.13
CA LEU A 23 2.86 -8.82 -1.00
C LEU A 23 3.33 -10.29 -0.89
N GLU A 24 3.27 -10.88 0.30
CA GLU A 24 3.51 -12.30 0.55
C GLU A 24 2.47 -13.19 -0.11
N SER A 25 1.19 -12.80 -0.02
CA SER A 25 0.08 -13.49 -0.66
C SER A 25 0.26 -13.52 -2.18
N LEU A 26 0.59 -12.37 -2.78
CA LEU A 26 0.87 -12.26 -4.21
C LEU A 26 2.13 -13.05 -4.63
N HIS A 27 3.17 -13.03 -3.81
CA HIS A 27 4.38 -13.83 -4.06
C HIS A 27 4.12 -15.33 -4.02
N ARG A 28 3.34 -15.78 -3.03
CA ARG A 28 2.93 -17.19 -2.94
C ARG A 28 2.12 -17.61 -4.17
N LEU A 29 1.14 -16.79 -4.59
CA LEU A 29 0.38 -17.04 -5.82
C LEU A 29 1.29 -17.07 -7.07
N GLY A 30 2.32 -16.22 -7.13
CA GLY A 30 3.33 -16.27 -8.19
C GLY A 30 4.13 -17.58 -8.21
N ILE A 31 4.49 -18.12 -7.04
CA ILE A 31 5.17 -19.42 -6.92
C ILE A 31 4.24 -20.57 -7.29
N GLU A 32 3.00 -20.55 -6.81
CA GLU A 32 1.97 -21.55 -7.14
C GLU A 32 1.76 -21.62 -8.65
N PHE A 33 1.57 -20.47 -9.29
CA PHE A 33 1.48 -20.37 -10.74
C PHE A 33 2.73 -20.93 -11.44
N ALA A 34 3.92 -20.59 -10.95
CA ALA A 34 5.17 -21.05 -11.54
C ALA A 34 5.40 -22.57 -11.42
N THR A 35 4.86 -23.18 -10.37
CA THR A 35 4.94 -24.63 -10.11
C THR A 35 3.84 -25.43 -10.80
N GLY A 36 2.99 -24.78 -11.60
CA GLY A 36 1.95 -25.44 -12.39
C GLY A 36 0.60 -25.58 -11.68
N HIS A 37 0.42 -24.94 -10.52
CA HIS A 37 -0.89 -24.86 -9.89
C HIS A 37 -1.80 -23.88 -10.63
N HIS A 38 -3.09 -24.15 -10.62
CA HIS A 38 -4.10 -23.25 -11.18
C HIS A 38 -4.22 -21.99 -10.31
N VAL A 39 -4.00 -20.83 -10.91
CA VAL A 39 -4.14 -19.51 -10.29
C VAL A 39 -5.01 -18.64 -11.17
N ASP A 40 -5.99 -17.96 -10.58
CA ASP A 40 -6.80 -16.98 -11.29
C ASP A 40 -5.94 -15.76 -11.65
N LEU A 41 -5.48 -15.71 -12.89
CA LEU A 41 -4.65 -14.64 -13.42
C LEU A 41 -5.40 -13.32 -13.57
N CYS A 42 -6.73 -13.35 -13.73
CA CYS A 42 -7.53 -12.13 -13.78
C CYS A 42 -7.56 -11.47 -12.41
N LEU A 43 -7.91 -12.24 -11.37
CA LEU A 43 -7.91 -11.76 -9.99
C LEU A 43 -6.51 -11.31 -9.55
N LEU A 44 -5.46 -12.07 -9.90
CA LEU A 44 -4.08 -11.72 -9.59
C LEU A 44 -3.70 -10.37 -10.23
N ARG A 45 -4.09 -10.15 -11.49
CA ARG A 45 -3.85 -8.90 -12.22
C ARG A 45 -4.57 -7.71 -11.59
N GLU A 46 -5.81 -7.90 -11.16
CA GLU A 46 -6.58 -6.84 -10.48
C GLU A 46 -5.93 -6.44 -9.16
N ARG A 47 -5.48 -7.41 -8.36
CA ARG A 47 -4.78 -7.15 -7.10
C ARG A 47 -3.46 -6.39 -7.29
N TYR A 48 -2.67 -6.74 -8.31
CA TYR A 48 -1.46 -5.97 -8.65
C TYR A 48 -1.79 -4.54 -9.07
N ARG A 49 -2.81 -4.34 -9.92
CA ARG A 49 -3.22 -2.99 -10.34
C ARG A 49 -3.71 -2.13 -9.18
N PHE A 50 -4.45 -2.72 -8.26
CA PHE A 50 -4.92 -2.05 -7.06
C PHE A 50 -3.76 -1.60 -6.18
N LEU A 51 -2.84 -2.51 -5.84
CA LEU A 51 -1.63 -2.15 -5.09
C LEU A 51 -0.80 -1.11 -5.82
N ARG A 52 -0.68 -1.20 -7.16
CA ARG A 52 0.05 -0.21 -7.95
C ARG A 52 -0.51 1.17 -7.78
N SER A 53 -1.83 1.28 -7.85
CA SER A 53 -2.52 2.54 -7.70
C SER A 53 -2.22 3.14 -6.32
N ILE A 54 -2.33 2.35 -5.25
CA ILE A 54 -2.00 2.79 -3.89
C ILE A 54 -0.54 3.24 -3.78
N TYR A 55 0.41 2.41 -4.21
CA TYR A 55 1.84 2.71 -4.06
C TYR A 55 2.30 3.88 -4.93
N LYS A 56 1.67 4.11 -6.08
CA LYS A 56 1.92 5.29 -6.90
C LYS A 56 1.51 6.57 -6.16
N HIS A 57 0.32 6.60 -5.56
CA HIS A 57 -0.11 7.75 -4.76
C HIS A 57 0.72 7.92 -3.49
N HIS A 58 1.16 6.79 -2.90
CA HIS A 58 2.08 6.75 -1.76
C HIS A 58 3.42 7.43 -2.09
N CYS A 59 4.16 6.91 -3.09
CA CYS A 59 5.45 7.47 -3.46
C CYS A 59 5.30 8.93 -3.97
N ASN A 60 4.25 9.26 -4.73
CA ASN A 60 4.02 10.65 -5.20
C ASN A 60 3.87 11.62 -4.02
N ALA A 61 3.12 11.22 -2.99
CA ALA A 61 2.94 12.05 -1.80
C ALA A 61 4.20 12.12 -0.94
N ASP A 62 5.15 11.21 -1.11
CA ASP A 62 6.43 11.23 -0.42
C ASP A 62 7.46 12.07 -1.18
N ASP A 63 7.49 12.01 -2.51
CA ASP A 63 8.34 12.88 -3.35
C ASP A 63 7.97 14.37 -3.17
N GLU A 64 6.68 14.69 -2.95
CA GLU A 64 6.24 16.06 -2.62
C GLU A 64 6.67 16.51 -1.20
N CYS A 65 6.91 15.57 -0.28
CA CYS A 65 7.17 15.87 1.13
C CYS A 65 8.63 15.67 1.57
N PHE A 66 9.39 14.82 0.86
CA PHE A 66 10.71 14.32 1.26
C PHE A 66 11.59 14.04 0.02
N GLU A 67 12.41 15.02 -0.39
CA GLU A 67 13.21 14.98 -1.63
C GLU A 67 14.23 13.82 -1.74
N ASP A 68 14.61 13.18 -0.62
CA ASP A 68 15.65 12.13 -0.56
C ASP A 68 15.13 10.68 -0.71
N MET A 69 13.85 10.48 -1.06
CA MET A 69 13.21 9.16 -1.14
C MET A 69 12.74 8.77 -2.54
N LYS A 70 13.67 8.48 -3.45
CA LYS A 70 13.36 7.91 -4.79
C LYS A 70 12.75 6.49 -4.68
N CYS A 71 11.45 6.42 -4.40
CA CYS A 71 10.59 5.23 -4.27
C CYS A 71 10.05 4.73 -5.61
N ILE A 72 9.69 5.67 -6.49
CA ILE A 72 8.90 5.41 -7.70
C ILE A 72 9.63 4.48 -8.68
N ALA A 73 10.93 4.64 -8.86
CA ALA A 73 11.66 3.98 -9.95
C ALA A 73 11.65 2.45 -9.86
N ALA A 74 11.91 1.89 -8.67
CA ALA A 74 11.98 0.44 -8.50
C ALA A 74 10.59 -0.23 -8.53
N TYR A 75 9.60 0.38 -7.89
CA TYR A 75 8.23 -0.13 -7.87
C TYR A 75 7.59 -0.12 -9.26
N VAL A 76 7.69 1.02 -9.97
CA VAL A 76 7.15 1.17 -11.33
C VAL A 76 7.83 0.20 -12.29
N TYR A 77 9.16 0.02 -12.19
CA TYR A 77 9.90 -0.92 -13.05
C TYR A 77 9.45 -2.38 -12.88
N TYR A 78 9.39 -2.89 -11.64
CA TYR A 78 9.01 -4.29 -11.41
C TYR A 78 7.53 -4.54 -11.70
N GLU A 79 6.69 -3.53 -11.52
CA GLU A 79 5.27 -3.60 -11.82
C GLU A 79 4.98 -3.60 -13.33
N GLU A 80 5.64 -2.75 -14.12
CA GLU A 80 5.55 -2.81 -15.60
C GLU A 80 5.99 -4.17 -16.13
N LYS A 81 7.02 -4.76 -15.50
CA LYS A 81 7.46 -6.12 -15.82
C LYS A 81 6.42 -7.18 -15.44
N LEU A 82 5.70 -7.02 -14.34
CA LEU A 82 4.62 -7.92 -13.92
C LEU A 82 3.38 -7.80 -14.81
N LEU A 83 2.93 -6.56 -15.07
CA LEU A 83 1.80 -6.31 -15.96
C LEU A 83 2.08 -6.76 -17.38
N SER A 84 3.28 -6.55 -17.91
CA SER A 84 3.62 -7.06 -19.25
C SER A 84 3.56 -8.59 -19.32
N VAL A 85 4.01 -9.29 -18.28
CA VAL A 85 3.86 -10.76 -18.19
C VAL A 85 2.40 -11.18 -18.08
N LEU A 86 1.61 -10.46 -17.27
CA LEU A 86 0.20 -10.76 -17.08
C LEU A 86 -0.66 -10.39 -18.31
N LEU A 87 -0.30 -9.37 -19.08
CA LEU A 87 -1.05 -8.88 -20.25
C LEU A 87 -0.74 -9.69 -21.52
N ASN A 88 0.48 -10.22 -21.65
CA ASN A 88 0.88 -11.06 -22.79
C ASN A 88 0.37 -12.50 -22.70
N SER A 89 -0.42 -12.85 -21.69
CA SER A 89 -1.00 -14.19 -21.49
C SER A 89 -2.12 -14.57 -22.48
N ALA A 90 -2.34 -13.78 -23.53
CA ALA A 90 -3.28 -14.11 -24.61
C ALA A 90 -2.71 -15.19 -25.56
N THR A 91 -1.39 -15.40 -25.54
CA THR A 91 -0.68 -16.51 -26.19
C THR A 91 -0.22 -17.50 -25.13
N GLU A 92 -0.14 -18.79 -25.49
CA GLU A 92 0.14 -19.93 -24.60
C GLU A 92 1.10 -19.59 -23.44
N ILE A 93 0.61 -19.78 -22.21
CA ILE A 93 1.39 -19.57 -20.99
C ILE A 93 2.44 -20.68 -20.92
N ASP A 94 3.66 -20.38 -21.38
CA ASP A 94 4.78 -21.30 -21.27
C ASP A 94 5.48 -21.25 -19.89
N GLU A 95 6.47 -22.12 -19.70
CA GLU A 95 7.27 -22.17 -18.47
C GLU A 95 8.10 -20.89 -18.22
N SER A 96 8.49 -20.18 -19.28
CA SER A 96 9.24 -18.93 -19.21
C SER A 96 8.39 -17.80 -18.63
N HIS A 97 7.13 -17.66 -19.08
CA HIS A 97 6.17 -16.70 -18.54
C HIS A 97 5.91 -16.93 -17.06
N ARG A 98 5.72 -18.19 -16.68
CA ARG A 98 5.54 -18.64 -15.30
C ARG A 98 6.72 -18.25 -14.39
N ARG A 99 7.96 -18.57 -14.80
CA ARG A 99 9.18 -18.19 -14.07
C ARG A 99 9.36 -16.66 -14.00
N LYS A 100 9.05 -15.94 -15.08
CA LYS A 100 9.16 -14.48 -15.13
C LYS A 100 8.15 -13.80 -14.20
N LEU A 101 6.92 -14.33 -14.08
CA LEU A 101 5.94 -13.83 -13.12
C LEU A 101 6.47 -14.01 -11.68
N SER A 102 6.82 -15.23 -11.30
CA SER A 102 7.30 -15.54 -9.94
C SER A 102 8.52 -14.71 -9.53
N SER A 103 9.53 -14.63 -10.40
CA SER A 103 10.73 -13.81 -10.15
C SER A 103 10.42 -12.32 -10.03
N SER A 104 9.56 -11.77 -10.90
CA SER A 104 9.19 -10.35 -10.85
C SER A 104 8.38 -10.02 -9.60
N THR A 105 7.51 -10.93 -9.16
CA THR A 105 6.78 -10.79 -7.90
C THR A 105 7.71 -10.83 -6.70
N GLY A 106 8.67 -11.76 -6.68
CA GLY A 106 9.65 -11.85 -5.60
C GLY A 106 10.51 -10.58 -5.49
N ALA A 107 10.91 -10.02 -6.65
CA ALA A 107 11.63 -8.77 -6.70
C ALA A 107 10.79 -7.58 -6.23
N LEU A 108 9.51 -7.50 -6.64
CA LEU A 108 8.57 -6.48 -6.17
C LEU A 108 8.39 -6.54 -4.65
N LYS A 109 8.10 -7.73 -4.10
CA LYS A 109 7.96 -7.95 -2.66
C LYS A 109 9.18 -7.44 -1.91
N THR A 110 10.38 -7.83 -2.34
CA THR A 110 11.64 -7.45 -1.72
C THR A 110 11.83 -5.93 -1.76
N SER A 111 11.67 -5.33 -2.94
CA SER A 111 11.85 -3.88 -3.14
C SER A 111 10.90 -3.06 -2.28
N VAL A 112 9.60 -3.39 -2.26
CA VAL A 112 8.61 -2.68 -1.45
C VAL A 112 8.88 -2.87 0.04
N SER A 113 9.18 -4.10 0.47
CA SER A 113 9.44 -4.39 1.88
C SER A 113 10.67 -3.63 2.40
N GLN A 114 11.74 -3.55 1.61
CA GLN A 114 12.94 -2.78 1.94
C GLN A 114 12.65 -1.28 2.02
N HIS A 115 11.86 -0.75 1.08
CA HIS A 115 11.45 0.65 1.07
C HIS A 115 10.65 1.01 2.32
N LEU A 116 9.60 0.25 2.64
CA LEU A 116 8.80 0.45 3.85
C LEU A 116 9.64 0.35 5.14
N ALA A 117 10.63 -0.56 5.17
CA ALA A 117 11.56 -0.70 6.29
C ALA A 117 12.47 0.54 6.43
N LYS A 118 12.94 1.10 5.32
CA LYS A 118 13.73 2.34 5.31
C LYS A 118 12.91 3.51 5.87
N GLU A 119 11.67 3.68 5.44
CA GLU A 119 10.77 4.74 5.93
C GLU A 119 10.51 4.65 7.42
N GLN A 120 10.30 3.43 7.93
CA GLN A 120 10.13 3.23 9.37
C GLN A 120 11.33 3.68 10.18
N LYS A 121 12.52 3.35 9.67
CA LYS A 121 13.76 3.55 10.41
C LYS A 121 14.24 4.99 10.29
N GLN A 122 13.93 5.67 9.20
CA GLN A 122 14.53 6.97 8.86
C GLN A 122 13.50 8.10 8.81
N VAL A 123 12.32 7.90 8.21
CA VAL A 123 11.34 8.98 7.99
C VAL A 123 10.40 9.17 9.16
N PHE A 124 9.86 8.10 9.74
CA PHE A 124 8.87 8.25 10.82
C PHE A 124 9.45 8.85 12.10
N PRO A 125 10.68 8.51 12.53
CA PRO A 125 11.30 9.17 13.67
C PRO A 125 11.44 10.67 13.45
N LEU A 126 11.87 11.09 12.25
CA LEU A 126 11.99 12.50 11.89
C LEU A 126 10.63 13.20 11.84
N LEU A 127 9.59 12.54 11.35
CA LEU A 127 8.21 13.07 11.37
C LEU A 127 7.71 13.31 12.79
N ILE A 128 8.00 12.37 13.70
CA ILE A 128 7.61 12.46 15.11
C ILE A 128 8.40 13.56 15.83
N GLU A 129 9.69 13.66 15.55
CA GLU A 129 10.61 14.62 16.17
C GLU A 129 10.35 16.06 15.69
N LYS A 130 10.15 16.26 14.39
CA LYS A 130 10.15 17.61 13.79
C LYS A 130 8.77 18.27 13.73
N PHE A 131 7.69 17.49 13.73
CA PHE A 131 6.34 18.01 13.50
C PHE A 131 5.44 17.81 14.71
N LYS A 132 4.62 18.82 15.00
CA LYS A 132 3.55 18.72 16.00
C LYS A 132 2.46 17.78 15.50
N HIS A 133 1.69 17.21 16.42
CA HIS A 133 0.58 16.31 16.07
C HIS A 133 -0.41 16.89 15.05
N LYS A 134 -0.70 18.20 15.10
CA LYS A 134 -1.57 18.85 14.12
C LYS A 134 -0.95 18.88 12.71
N GLU A 135 0.36 19.07 12.61
CA GLU A 135 1.09 19.08 11.35
C GLU A 135 1.21 17.66 10.78
N GLN A 136 1.48 16.67 11.64
CA GLN A 136 1.44 15.25 11.26
C GLN A 136 0.06 14.86 10.73
N ALA A 137 -1.03 15.24 11.42
CA ALA A 137 -2.39 14.98 10.97
C ALA A 137 -2.67 15.64 9.61
N TYR A 138 -2.21 16.87 9.41
CA TYR A 138 -2.34 17.57 8.13
C TYR A 138 -1.57 16.87 6.99
N ILE A 139 -0.34 16.39 7.25
CA ILE A 139 0.45 15.61 6.27
C ILE A 139 -0.30 14.33 5.87
N VAL A 140 -0.92 13.64 6.83
CA VAL A 140 -1.71 12.44 6.54
C VAL A 140 -2.97 12.78 5.76
N TRP A 141 -3.66 13.86 6.12
CA TRP A 141 -4.84 14.33 5.40
C TRP A 141 -4.51 14.69 3.95
N ARG A 142 -3.42 15.43 3.73
CA ARG A 142 -2.89 15.75 2.40
C ARG A 142 -2.62 14.51 1.55
N PHE A 143 -2.07 13.47 2.15
CA PHE A 143 -1.88 12.18 1.49
C PHE A 143 -3.21 11.52 1.13
N LEU A 144 -4.20 11.50 2.03
CA LEU A 144 -5.53 10.99 1.67
C LEU A 144 -6.14 11.77 0.51
N CYS A 145 -6.02 13.10 0.52
CA CYS A 145 -6.50 13.96 -0.57
C CYS A 145 -5.77 13.75 -1.91
N SER A 146 -4.58 13.15 -1.92
CA SER A 146 -3.86 12.84 -3.17
C SER A 146 -4.35 11.54 -3.84
N ILE A 147 -5.17 10.74 -3.13
CA ILE A 147 -5.77 9.51 -3.64
C ILE A 147 -7.16 9.84 -4.21
N PRO A 148 -7.49 9.42 -5.44
CA PRO A 148 -8.81 9.58 -6.01
C PRO A 148 -9.90 8.98 -5.11
N VAL A 149 -11.03 9.66 -4.98
CA VAL A 149 -12.09 9.29 -4.02
C VAL A 149 -12.67 7.89 -4.26
N ASN A 150 -12.79 7.48 -5.53
CA ASN A 150 -13.24 6.15 -5.90
C ASN A 150 -12.23 5.06 -5.49
N MET A 151 -10.94 5.39 -5.42
CA MET A 151 -9.93 4.48 -4.88
C MET A 151 -9.95 4.47 -3.35
N LEU A 152 -10.16 5.62 -2.70
CA LEU A 152 -10.33 5.68 -1.23
C LEU A 152 -11.49 4.80 -0.76
N ALA A 153 -12.61 4.79 -1.50
CA ALA A 153 -13.77 3.96 -1.22
C ALA A 153 -13.50 2.45 -1.29
N VAL A 154 -12.39 2.02 -1.93
CA VAL A 154 -11.94 0.62 -1.97
C VAL A 154 -10.78 0.39 -1.00
N PHE A 155 -9.88 1.37 -0.90
CA PHE A 155 -8.70 1.33 -0.05
C PHE A 155 -9.03 1.30 1.44
N LEU A 156 -9.96 2.13 1.90
CA LEU A 156 -10.31 2.21 3.33
C LEU A 156 -11.01 0.94 3.83
N PRO A 157 -11.98 0.35 3.12
CA PRO A 157 -12.54 -0.95 3.53
C PRO A 157 -11.51 -2.07 3.46
N TRP A 158 -10.70 -2.11 2.39
CA TRP A 158 -9.61 -3.08 2.27
C TRP A 158 -8.63 -2.96 3.43
N LEU A 159 -8.30 -1.74 3.85
CA LEU A 159 -7.44 -1.48 4.98
C LEU A 159 -8.10 -1.90 6.32
N ALA A 160 -9.39 -1.63 6.49
CA ALA A 160 -10.12 -2.00 7.70
C ALA A 160 -10.30 -3.52 7.84
N SER A 161 -10.55 -4.24 6.74
CA SER A 161 -10.66 -5.72 6.76
C SER A 161 -9.33 -6.42 7.05
N SER A 162 -8.24 -5.67 6.99
CA SER A 162 -6.86 -6.15 7.07
C SER A 162 -6.26 -6.08 8.48
N ILE A 163 -7.01 -5.51 9.43
CA ILE A 163 -6.60 -5.29 10.82
C ILE A 163 -7.64 -5.87 11.78
N SER A 164 -7.25 -6.14 13.02
CA SER A 164 -8.18 -6.62 14.03
C SER A 164 -9.25 -5.56 14.33
N ILE A 165 -10.36 -6.00 14.95
CA ILE A 165 -11.47 -5.12 15.33
C ILE A 165 -10.98 -3.96 16.22
N ASP A 166 -10.07 -4.22 17.15
CA ASP A 166 -9.54 -3.18 18.04
C ASP A 166 -8.59 -2.22 17.32
N GLU A 167 -7.76 -2.73 16.41
CA GLU A 167 -6.94 -1.88 15.53
C GLU A 167 -7.81 -1.04 14.58
N SER A 168 -8.95 -1.56 14.13
CA SER A 168 -9.91 -0.83 13.29
C SER A 168 -10.56 0.33 14.05
N LYS A 169 -11.03 0.11 15.29
CA LYS A 169 -11.54 1.19 16.16
C LYS A 169 -10.48 2.27 16.37
N GLU A 170 -9.25 1.85 16.57
CA GLU A 170 -8.10 2.73 16.75
C GLU A 170 -7.76 3.52 15.47
N LEU A 171 -7.87 2.89 14.30
CA LEU A 171 -7.79 3.55 13.00
C LEU A 171 -8.89 4.62 12.86
N GLN A 172 -10.15 4.27 13.15
CA GLN A 172 -11.27 5.22 13.06
C GLN A 172 -11.07 6.42 13.99
N LYS A 173 -10.60 6.20 15.22
CA LYS A 173 -10.27 7.27 16.18
C LYS A 173 -9.11 8.15 15.71
N CYS A 174 -8.16 7.59 14.97
CA CYS A 174 -7.08 8.37 14.36
C CYS A 174 -7.61 9.22 13.20
N LEU A 175 -8.42 8.64 12.33
CA LEU A 175 -9.03 9.33 11.20
C LEU A 175 -9.94 10.48 11.64
N SER A 176 -10.66 10.38 12.75
CA SER A 176 -11.52 11.47 13.23
C SER A 176 -10.74 12.72 13.65
N LYS A 177 -9.44 12.57 13.94
CA LYS A 177 -8.51 13.67 14.24
C LYS A 177 -7.78 14.21 13.00
N ILE A 178 -7.75 13.42 11.93
CA ILE A 178 -7.04 13.73 10.68
C ILE A 178 -7.99 14.37 9.67
N VAL A 179 -9.18 13.79 9.51
CA VAL A 179 -10.21 14.30 8.61
C VAL A 179 -10.78 15.58 9.20
N PRO A 180 -10.89 16.66 8.39
CA PRO A 180 -11.53 17.90 8.79
C PRO A 180 -12.92 17.68 9.43
N GLY A 181 -13.32 18.60 10.33
CA GLY A 181 -14.51 18.48 11.19
C GLY A 181 -15.87 18.55 10.47
N GLU A 182 -15.87 18.64 9.15
CA GLU A 182 -17.05 18.73 8.30
C GLU A 182 -17.85 17.43 8.38
N LYS A 183 -19.08 17.53 8.91
CA LYS A 183 -19.95 16.40 9.20
C LYS A 183 -20.15 15.45 8.01
N LEU A 184 -20.42 15.99 6.82
CA LEU A 184 -20.66 15.19 5.61
C LEU A 184 -19.39 14.45 5.17
N LEU A 185 -18.23 15.10 5.26
CA LEU A 185 -16.95 14.51 4.89
C LEU A 185 -16.60 13.34 5.82
N GLN A 186 -16.74 13.56 7.12
CA GLN A 186 -16.54 12.49 8.10
C GLN A 186 -17.52 11.33 7.86
N GLN A 187 -18.81 11.62 7.64
CA GLN A 187 -19.80 10.59 7.33
C GLN A 187 -19.41 9.73 6.12
N VAL A 188 -18.97 10.34 5.02
CA VAL A 188 -18.54 9.61 3.83
C VAL A 188 -17.35 8.69 4.14
N ILE A 189 -16.30 9.23 4.76
CA ILE A 189 -15.09 8.47 5.07
C ILE A 189 -15.38 7.31 6.02
N PHE A 190 -16.18 7.54 7.07
CA PHE A 190 -16.52 6.50 8.05
C PHE A 190 -17.54 5.48 7.53
N THR A 191 -18.28 5.76 6.47
CA THR A 191 -19.13 4.76 5.81
C THR A 191 -18.30 3.68 5.10
N TRP A 192 -17.02 3.95 4.82
CA TRP A 192 -16.11 3.02 4.18
C TRP A 192 -15.23 2.22 5.16
N LEU A 193 -15.46 2.33 6.48
CA LEU A 193 -14.66 1.67 7.53
C LEU A 193 -15.54 0.79 8.42
#